data_AF-A0A914KUY5-F1
#
_entry.id   AF-A0A914KUY5-F1
#
_cell.length_a   1.000
_cell.length_b   1.000
_cell.length_c   1.000
_cell.angle_alpha   90.00
_cell.angle_beta   90.00
_cell.angle_gamma   90.00
#
_symmetry.space_group_name_H-M   'P 1'
#
loop_
_entity.id
_entity.type
_entity.pdbx_description
1 polymer ?
#
loop_
_entity_poly.entity_id
_entity_poly.type
_entity_poly.pdbx_seq_one_letter_code
_entity_poly.pdbx_strand_id
1 'polypeptide(L)' 'MSGDVFTEPPSILQETEEKEPLEKPLRVDAFAAYFSDGPINGSEPRAIVYSEELGVAIEQLKPGFTISDLWEINLD' A
#
# COMPACT_ATOMS: atom_id res chain seq x y z
N MET A 1 -38.47 46.00 -20.24
CA MET A 1 -38.21 44.90 -19.29
C MET A 1 -37.98 43.66 -20.12
N SER A 2 -36.74 43.47 -20.60
CA SER A 2 -36.35 42.23 -21.29
C SER A 2 -35.91 41.26 -20.22
N GLY A 3 -36.68 40.19 -20.01
CA GLY A 3 -36.36 39.15 -19.06
C GLY A 3 -35.31 38.23 -19.66
N ASP A 4 -34.17 38.09 -18.98
CA ASP A 4 -33.15 37.12 -19.31
C ASP A 4 -33.72 35.71 -19.22
N VAL A 5 -33.72 34.99 -20.35
CA VAL A 5 -33.98 33.55 -20.38
C VAL A 5 -32.72 32.87 -19.84
N PHE A 6 -32.67 32.67 -18.53
CA PHE A 6 -31.64 31.85 -17.90
C PHE A 6 -31.84 30.42 -18.37
N THR A 7 -31.07 30.02 -19.38
CA THR A 7 -31.01 28.64 -19.83
C THR A 7 -30.12 27.91 -18.83
N GLU A 8 -30.68 27.02 -18.02
CA GLU A 8 -29.87 26.19 -17.13
C GLU A 8 -28.84 25.42 -17.96
N PRO A 9 -27.56 25.37 -17.55
CA PRO A 9 -26.59 24.51 -18.21
C PRO A 9 -27.04 23.06 -18.08
N PRO A 10 -26.78 22.20 -19.08
CA PRO A 10 -27.19 20.81 -19.01
C PRO A 10 -26.60 20.17 -17.76
N SER A 11 -27.47 19.73 -16.85
CA SER A 11 -27.13 18.84 -15.76
C SER A 11 -26.41 17.66 -16.37
N ILE A 12 -25.13 17.48 -16.04
CA ILE A 12 -24.39 16.27 -16.38
C ILE A 12 -25.20 15.15 -15.73
N LEU A 13 -25.95 14.41 -16.55
CA LEU A 13 -26.44 13.11 -16.18
C LEU A 13 -25.18 12.30 -15.96
N GLN A 14 -24.73 12.21 -14.71
CA GLN A 14 -23.87 11.13 -14.28
C GLN A 14 -24.71 9.88 -14.47
N GLU A 15 -24.59 9.31 -15.66
CA GLU A 15 -24.99 7.96 -15.94
C GLU A 15 -24.15 7.10 -14.99
N THR A 16 -24.71 6.82 -13.82
CA THR A 16 -24.23 5.76 -12.95
C THR A 16 -24.51 4.47 -13.71
N GLU A 17 -23.63 4.16 -14.66
CA GLU A 17 -23.47 2.82 -15.19
C GLU A 17 -23.12 1.97 -13.97
N GLU A 18 -24.13 1.32 -13.40
CA GLU A 18 -24.00 0.25 -12.41
C GLU A 18 -23.25 -0.89 -13.11
N LYS A 19 -21.94 -0.72 -13.23
CA LYS A 19 -21.04 -1.71 -13.78
C LYS A 19 -20.94 -2.79 -12.72
N GLU A 20 -21.58 -3.94 -12.97
CA GLU A 20 -21.37 -5.14 -12.17
C GLU A 20 -19.87 -5.29 -11.86
N PRO A 21 -19.49 -5.58 -10.60
CA PRO A 21 -18.09 -5.70 -10.24
C PRO A 21 -17.52 -6.90 -11.01
N LEU A 22 -16.87 -6.61 -12.13
CA LEU A 22 -16.01 -7.57 -12.83
C LEU A 22 -15.06 -8.13 -11.78
N GLU A 23 -15.14 -9.43 -11.49
CA GLU A 23 -14.18 -10.15 -10.65
C GLU A 23 -12.81 -10.09 -11.34
N LYS A 24 -12.13 -8.96 -11.14
CA LYS A 24 -10.74 -8.79 -11.50
C LYS A 24 -9.97 -9.68 -10.53
N PRO A 25 -9.09 -10.57 -11.01
CA PRO A 25 -8.18 -11.28 -10.10
C PRO A 25 -7.53 -10.23 -9.22
N LEU A 26 -7.51 -10.45 -7.90
CA LEU A 26 -6.99 -9.54 -6.87
C LEU A 26 -5.69 -8.90 -7.37
N ARG A 27 -5.83 -7.76 -8.06
CA ARG A 27 -4.68 -6.97 -8.47
C ARG A 27 -4.16 -6.46 -7.15
N VAL A 28 -2.86 -6.65 -6.94
CA VAL A 28 -2.11 -5.88 -5.94
C VAL A 28 -2.65 -4.46 -6.04
N ASP A 29 -3.19 -3.95 -4.93
CA ASP A 29 -3.80 -2.63 -4.85
C ASP A 29 -2.94 -1.63 -5.65
N ALA A 30 -3.56 -0.76 -6.46
CA ALA A 30 -2.84 0.26 -7.20
C ALA A 30 -1.87 1.07 -6.30
N PHE A 31 -2.18 1.21 -5.00
CA PHE A 31 -1.30 1.81 -4.00
C PHE A 31 -0.07 0.94 -3.67
N ALA A 32 -0.20 -0.39 -3.67
CA ALA A 32 0.89 -1.29 -3.32
C ALA A 32 2.05 -1.29 -4.31
N ALA A 33 1.80 -0.89 -5.56
CA ALA A 33 2.84 -0.71 -6.56
C ALA A 33 3.82 0.44 -6.24
N TYR A 34 3.47 1.33 -5.31
CA TYR A 34 4.26 2.50 -4.92
C TYR A 34 4.92 2.36 -3.55
N PHE A 35 4.86 1.20 -2.91
CA PHE A 35 5.57 0.98 -1.65
C PHE A 35 7.09 0.96 -1.89
N SER A 36 7.81 1.88 -1.23
CA SER A 36 9.27 1.99 -1.31
C SER A 36 10.00 0.73 -0.86
N ASP A 37 9.45 0.05 0.15
CA ASP A 37 10.06 -1.13 0.79
C ASP A 37 9.56 -2.45 0.19
N GLY A 38 8.88 -2.40 -0.96
CA GLY A 38 8.23 -3.54 -1.60
C GLY A 38 6.86 -3.87 -1.00
N PRO A 39 6.20 -4.94 -1.47
CA PRO A 39 4.87 -5.31 -1.00
C PRO A 39 4.91 -5.63 0.50
N ILE A 40 4.40 -4.69 1.29
CA ILE A 40 4.07 -4.88 2.69
C ILE A 40 2.89 -5.85 2.66
N ASN A 41 3.14 -7.14 2.90
CA ASN A 41 2.09 -8.17 2.91
C ASN A 41 1.18 -8.00 4.15
N GLY A 42 0.54 -6.84 4.29
CA GLY A 42 -0.29 -6.46 5.44
C GLY A 42 0.42 -6.50 6.80
N SER A 43 1.74 -6.69 6.84
CA SER A 43 2.46 -6.78 8.10
C SER A 43 2.70 -5.38 8.65
N GLU A 44 2.07 -5.09 9.78
CA GLU A 44 2.44 -3.93 10.60
C GLU A 44 3.95 -3.95 10.91
N PRO A 45 4.59 -2.78 11.07
CA PRO A 45 5.98 -2.70 11.51
C PRO A 45 6.18 -3.53 12.79
N ARG A 46 7.25 -4.34 12.87
CA ARG A 46 7.51 -5.12 14.09
C ARG A 46 8.04 -4.20 15.19
N ALA A 47 7.92 -4.65 16.43
CA ALA A 47 8.34 -3.86 17.60
C ALA A 47 9.83 -3.52 17.55
N ILE A 48 10.19 -2.37 18.13
CA ILE A 48 11.59 -1.97 18.33
C ILE A 48 12.13 -2.68 19.57
N VAL A 49 13.28 -3.35 19.44
CA VAL A 49 13.96 -4.08 20.51
C VAL A 49 15.44 -3.69 20.58
N TYR A 50 16.06 -3.82 21.74
CA TYR A 50 17.49 -3.60 21.88
C TYR A 50 18.26 -4.85 21.46
N SER A 51 19.24 -4.69 20.55
CA SER A 51 20.17 -5.76 20.17
C SER A 51 21.46 -5.60 20.97
N GLU A 52 21.72 -6.57 21.84
CA GLU A 52 22.98 -6.66 22.60
C GLU A 52 24.19 -6.89 21.67
N GLU A 53 23.99 -7.63 20.57
CA GLU A 53 25.05 -7.94 19.60
C GLU A 53 25.54 -6.69 18.87
N LEU A 54 24.61 -5.82 18.46
CA LEU A 54 24.95 -4.59 17.74
C LEU A 54 25.10 -3.36 18.66
N GLY A 55 24.68 -3.46 19.93
CA GLY A 55 24.68 -2.35 20.88
C GLY A 55 23.71 -1.22 20.53
N VAL A 56 22.66 -1.50 19.74
CA VAL A 56 21.69 -0.51 19.25
C VAL A 56 20.26 -1.05 19.26
N ALA A 57 19.29 -0.15 19.23
CA ALA A 57 17.89 -0.52 19.01
C ALA A 57 17.67 -0.87 17.52
N ILE A 58 17.01 -2.00 17.28
CA ILE A 58 16.65 -2.51 15.96
C ILE A 58 15.18 -2.93 15.92
N GLU A 59 14.62 -3.12 14.73
CA GLU A 59 13.34 -3.81 14.59
C GLU A 59 13.49 -5.29 15.00
N GLN A 60 12.49 -5.84 15.68
CA GLN A 60 12.42 -7.26 16.04
C GLN A 60 12.60 -8.12 14.80
N LEU A 61 13.56 -9.07 14.85
CA LEU A 61 13.81 -9.99 13.76
C LEU A 61 12.61 -10.93 13.54
N LYS A 62 12.43 -11.35 12.29
CA LYS A 62 11.45 -12.38 11.95
C LYS A 62 11.80 -13.69 12.69
N PRO A 63 10.81 -14.45 13.18
CA PRO A 63 11.07 -15.72 13.84
C PRO A 63 11.92 -16.66 12.97
N GLY A 64 12.94 -17.26 13.57
CA GLY A 64 13.86 -18.19 12.90
C GLY A 64 15.03 -17.53 12.15
N PHE A 65 15.18 -16.21 12.22
CA PHE A 65 16.34 -15.48 11.69
C PHE A 65 17.19 -14.90 12.82
N THR A 66 18.51 -14.93 12.62
CA THR A 66 19.52 -14.23 13.42
C THR A 66 20.09 -13.04 12.65
N ILE A 67 20.90 -12.19 13.30
CA ILE A 67 21.56 -11.06 12.63
C ILE A 67 22.55 -11.57 11.56
N SER A 68 23.32 -12.61 11.89
CA SER A 68 24.23 -13.27 10.94
C SER A 68 23.50 -13.79 9.70
N ASP A 69 22.33 -14.44 9.86
CA ASP A 69 21.55 -14.96 8.72
C ASP A 69 21.13 -13.85 7.73
N LEU A 70 20.98 -12.62 8.21
CA LEU A 70 20.58 -11.47 7.40
C LEU A 70 21.77 -10.70 6.80
N TRP A 71 22.96 -10.88 7.36
CA TRP A 71 24.16 -10.14 6.97
C TRP A 71 25.10 -10.94 6.08
N GLU A 72 25.26 -12.23 6.36
CA GLU A 72 26.17 -13.10 5.63
C GLU A 72 25.59 -13.47 4.26
N ILE A 73 26.43 -13.44 3.24
CA ILE A 73 26.07 -13.89 1.90
C ILE A 73 26.64 -15.31 1.73
N ASN A 74 25.76 -16.31 1.65
CA ASN A 74 26.16 -17.68 1.35
C ASN A 74 26.48 -17.79 -0.15
N LEU A 75 27.74 -18.13 -0.47
CA LEU A 75 28.28 -18.20 -1.84
C LEU A 75 28.46 -19.65 -2.35
N ASP A 76 27.86 -20.63 -1.67
CA ASP A 76 27.93 -22.05 -2.04
C ASP A 76 27.32 -22.34 -3.42
#